data_AF-A0A9D8FI41-F1
#
_entry.id   AF-A0A9D8FI41-F1
#
_cell.length_a   1.000
_cell.length_b   1.000
_cell.length_c   1.000
_cell.angle_alpha   90.00
_cell.angle_beta   90.00
_cell.angle_gamma   90.00
#
_symmetry.space_group_name_H-M   'P 1'
#
loop_
_entity.id
_entity.type
_entity.pdbx_description
1 polymer ?
#
loop_
_entity_poly.entity_id
_entity_poly.type
_entity_poly.pdbx_seq_one_letter_code
_entity_poly.pdbx_strand_id
1 'polypeptide(L)' 'MKLITLITAFILSISAQAGLWEKMTTMGAQTVKPSSEYLIETAGWNIRVYEWIPADNPNARCMFAAGSQKGGVACYSIND' A
#
# COMPACT_ATOMS: atom_id res chain seq x y z
N MET A 1 -1.02 -9.12 -43.00
CA MET A 1 -2.06 -9.27 -41.95
C MET A 1 -1.52 -9.98 -40.70
N LYS A 2 -0.99 -11.22 -40.80
CA LYS A 2 -0.47 -12.00 -39.64
C LYS A 2 0.56 -11.28 -38.75
N LEU A 3 1.51 -10.53 -39.34
CA LEU A 3 2.55 -9.82 -38.58
C LEU A 3 1.98 -8.65 -37.75
N ILE A 4 1.03 -7.91 -38.32
CA ILE A 4 0.38 -6.78 -37.64
C ILE A 4 -0.40 -7.30 -36.45
N THR A 5 -1.17 -8.39 -36.62
CA THR A 5 -1.92 -9.03 -35.53
C THR A 5 -1.01 -9.51 -34.39
N LEU A 6 0.18 -10.03 -34.71
CA LEU A 6 1.17 -10.45 -33.72
C LEU A 6 1.73 -9.26 -32.91
N ILE A 7 2.03 -8.16 -33.60
CA ILE A 7 2.54 -6.93 -33.00
C ILE A 7 1.46 -6.30 -32.10
N THR A 8 0.20 -6.26 -32.53
CA THR A 8 -0.89 -5.72 -31.70
C THR A 8 -1.12 -6.56 -30.44
N ALA A 9 -1.04 -7.90 -30.53
CA ALA A 9 -1.14 -8.77 -29.37
C ALA A 9 0.02 -8.59 -28.36
N PHE A 10 1.23 -8.33 -28.86
CA PHE A 10 2.40 -8.06 -28.02
C PHE A 10 2.32 -6.69 -27.31
N ILE A 11 1.75 -5.68 -27.97
CA ILE A 11 1.57 -4.35 -27.35
C ILE A 11 0.47 -4.35 -26.28
N LEU A 12 -0.49 -5.28 -26.35
CA LEU A 12 -1.54 -5.39 -25.33
C LEU A 12 -1.06 -6.12 -24.06
N SER A 13 -0.06 -6.99 -24.15
CA SER A 13 0.43 -7.76 -22.99
C SER A 13 1.27 -6.95 -22.01
N ILE A 14 1.79 -5.78 -22.43
CA ILE A 14 2.57 -4.87 -21.56
C ILE A 14 1.71 -4.22 -20.47
N SER A 15 0.39 -4.13 -20.68
CA SER A 15 -0.56 -3.55 -19.71
C SER A 15 -0.86 -4.45 -18.50
N ALA A 16 -0.50 -5.73 -18.55
CA ALA A 16 -0.76 -6.70 -17.49
C ALA A 16 0.31 -6.71 -16.36
N GLN A 17 1.32 -5.83 -16.43
CA GLN A 17 2.46 -5.86 -15.51
C GLN A 17 2.30 -5.05 -14.22
N ALA A 18 1.12 -4.50 -13.91
CA ALA A 18 0.90 -3.66 -12.72
C ALA A 18 1.43 -4.32 -11.42
N GLY A 19 1.12 -5.61 -11.20
CA GLY A 19 1.60 -6.35 -10.03
C GLY A 19 3.09 -6.76 -10.05
N LEU A 20 3.77 -6.64 -11.20
CA LEU A 20 5.22 -6.87 -11.31
C LEU A 20 6.01 -5.60 -11.01
N TRP A 21 5.49 -4.44 -11.43
CA TRP A 21 6.06 -3.13 -11.09
C TRP A 21 6.00 -2.88 -9.58
N GLU A 22 4.86 -3.18 -8.94
CA GLU A 22 4.72 -3.10 -7.47
C GLU A 22 5.83 -3.91 -6.78
N LYS A 23 6.00 -5.19 -7.16
CA LYS A 23 7.05 -6.06 -6.62
C LYS A 23 8.47 -5.55 -6.87
N MET A 24 8.75 -4.97 -8.03
CA MET A 24 10.07 -4.39 -8.34
C MET A 24 10.33 -3.14 -7.50
N THR A 25 9.34 -2.27 -7.32
CA THR A 25 9.47 -1.05 -6.52
C THR A 25 9.60 -1.31 -5.01
N THR A 26 9.06 -2.44 -4.53
CA THR A 26 9.12 -2.82 -3.11
C THR A 26 10.18 -3.87 -2.79
N MET A 27 10.95 -4.35 -3.78
CA MET A 27 11.91 -5.46 -3.62
C MET A 27 13.04 -5.17 -2.62
N GLY A 28 13.37 -3.89 -2.41
CA GLY A 28 14.35 -3.45 -1.39
C GLY A 28 13.72 -2.81 -0.15
N ALA A 29 12.39 -2.69 -0.12
CA ALA A 29 11.68 -2.15 1.02
C ALA A 29 11.59 -3.23 2.10
N GLN A 30 11.95 -2.89 3.34
CA GLN A 30 11.75 -3.81 4.45
C GLN A 30 10.25 -3.95 4.73
N THR A 31 9.75 -5.18 4.72
CA THR A 31 8.38 -5.48 5.15
C THR A 31 8.26 -5.19 6.65
N VAL A 32 7.75 -4.01 7.00
CA VAL A 32 7.39 -3.68 8.38
C VAL A 32 6.08 -4.37 8.70
N LYS A 33 6.13 -5.36 9.60
CA LYS A 33 4.92 -5.96 10.16
C LYS A 33 4.24 -4.91 11.05
N PRO A 34 2.97 -4.55 10.79
CA PRO A 34 2.22 -3.65 11.68
C PRO A 34 2.18 -4.23 13.09
N SER A 35 2.34 -3.40 14.12
CA SER A 35 2.19 -3.84 15.52
C SER A 35 0.75 -4.22 15.85
N SER A 36 -0.21 -3.63 15.14
CA SER A 36 -1.64 -3.94 15.17
C SER A 36 -2.25 -3.60 13.80
N GLU A 37 -3.08 -4.51 13.29
CA GLU A 37 -3.95 -4.26 12.13
C GLU A 37 -5.39 -4.53 12.60
N TYR A 38 -6.27 -3.56 12.43
CA TYR A 38 -7.69 -3.71 12.79
C TYR A 38 -8.58 -2.96 11.81
N LEU A 39 -9.80 -3.49 11.64
CA LEU A 39 -10.85 -2.87 10.84
C LEU A 39 -11.61 -1.89 11.74
N ILE A 40 -11.73 -0.64 11.29
CA ILE A 40 -12.65 0.31 11.91
C ILE A 40 -13.84 0.48 10.98
N GLU A 41 -15.03 0.09 11.43
CA GLU A 41 -16.26 0.47 10.76
C GLU A 41 -16.53 1.95 11.01
N THR A 42 -16.28 2.77 9.99
CA THR A 42 -16.60 4.20 10.02
C THR A 42 -17.79 4.41 9.10
N ALA A 43 -18.96 4.78 9.62
CA ALA A 43 -20.19 5.16 8.88
C ALA A 43 -20.30 4.68 7.41
N GLY A 44 -20.26 3.36 7.17
CA GLY A 44 -20.40 2.76 5.82
C GLY A 44 -19.12 2.57 5.01
N TRP A 45 -17.94 2.79 5.59
CA TRP A 45 -16.63 2.65 4.95
C TRP A 45 -15.84 1.51 5.60
N ASN A 46 -15.38 0.57 4.78
CA ASN A 46 -14.45 -0.48 5.18
C ASN A 46 -13.03 0.12 5.15
N ILE A 47 -12.57 0.62 6.29
CA ILE A 47 -11.25 1.23 6.44
C ILE A 47 -10.32 0.24 7.14
N ARG A 48 -9.14 0.04 6.54
CA ARG A 48 -8.04 -0.72 7.16
C ARG A 48 -7.11 0.23 7.88
N VAL A 49 -6.81 -0.06 9.13
CA VAL A 49 -5.87 0.72 9.93
C VAL A 49 -4.64 -0.11 10.26
N TYR A 50 -3.47 0.50 10.01
CA TYR A 50 -2.16 -0.04 10.32
C TYR A 50 -1.49 0.87 11.34
N GLU A 51 -1.11 0.34 12.49
CA GLU A 51 -0.35 1.10 13.48
C GLU A 51 1.05 0.53 13.63
N TRP A 52 2.02 1.42 13.83
CA TRP A 52 3.42 1.07 14.07
C TRP A 52 4.14 2.13 14.91
N ILE A 53 5.27 1.73 15.49
CA ILE A 53 6.25 2.61 16.11
C ILE A 53 7.45 2.66 15.17
N PRO A 54 7.88 3.84 14.67
CA PRO A 54 9.04 3.96 13.80
C PRO A 54 10.33 3.48 14.50
N ALA A 55 11.20 2.79 13.76
CA ALA A 55 12.45 2.27 14.30
C ALA A 55 13.46 3.40 14.67
N ASP A 56 13.37 4.53 13.98
CA ASP A 56 14.17 5.74 14.16
C ASP A 56 13.62 6.69 15.25
N ASN A 57 12.35 6.54 15.63
CA ASN A 57 11.74 7.32 16.70
C ASN A 57 10.76 6.48 17.55
N PRO A 58 11.24 5.84 18.63
CA PRO A 58 10.41 5.00 19.48
C PRO A 58 9.40 5.78 20.34
N ASN A 59 9.49 7.11 20.39
CA ASN A 59 8.58 7.97 21.15
C ASN A 59 7.35 8.42 20.34
N ALA A 60 7.27 8.04 19.07
CA ALA A 60 6.13 8.34 18.21
C ALA A 60 5.37 7.05 17.86
N ARG A 61 4.04 7.11 17.88
CA ARG A 61 3.19 6.07 17.29
C ARG A 61 2.51 6.64 16.07
N CYS A 62 2.60 5.92 14.96
CA CYS A 62 1.96 6.29 13.71
C CYS A 62 0.79 5.35 13.41
N MET A 63 -0.25 5.92 12.81
CA MET A 63 -1.38 5.21 12.23
C MET A 63 -1.49 5.55 10.75
N PHE A 64 -1.81 4.56 9.93
CA PHE A 64 -2.22 4.73 8.54
C PHE A 64 -3.61 4.17 8.38
N ALA A 65 -4.54 5.01 7.91
CA ALA A 65 -5.88 4.59 7.55
C ALA A 65 -6.00 4.54 6.02
N ALA A 66 -6.40 3.40 5.48
CA ALA A 66 -6.68 3.21 4.06
C ALA A 66 -8.17 2.91 3.86
N GLY A 67 -8.89 3.84 3.24
CA GLY A 67 -10.24 3.65 2.73
C GLY A 67 -10.27 3.67 1.20
N SER A 68 -11.40 3.27 0.63
CA SER A 68 -11.60 3.19 -0.83
C SER A 68 -11.47 4.53 -1.58
N GLN A 69 -11.67 5.67 -0.91
CA GLN A 69 -11.53 7.01 -1.52
C GLN A 69 -10.51 7.92 -0.84
N LYS A 70 -10.18 7.69 0.43
CA LYS A 70 -9.27 8.53 1.20
C LYS A 70 -8.41 7.67 2.10
N GLY A 71 -7.14 8.07 2.21
CA GLY A 71 -6.21 7.53 3.18
C GLY A 71 -5.25 8.59 3.69
N GLY A 72 -4.61 8.32 4.81
CA GLY A 72 -3.71 9.28 5.45
C GLY A 72 -2.89 8.65 6.56
N VAL A 73 -1.72 9.23 6.79
CA VAL A 73 -0.82 8.89 7.90
C VAL A 73 -0.90 10.00 8.94
N ALA A 74 -1.02 9.63 10.20
CA ALA A 74 -0.90 10.53 11.33
C ALA A 74 0.01 9.90 12.39
N CYS A 75 0.86 10.71 13.02
CA CYS A 75 1.73 10.28 14.10
C CYS A 75 1.49 11.15 15.33
N TYR A 76 1.53 10.53 16.51
CA TYR A 76 1.33 11.18 17.80
C TYR A 76 2.42 10.76 18.78
N SER A 77 2.73 11.64 19.73
CA SER A 77 3.64 11.36 20.85
C SER A 77 3.01 10.30 21.75
N ILE A 78 3.81 9.33 22.20
CA ILE A 78 3.35 8.30 23.15
C ILE A 78 3.41 8.82 24.60
N ASN A 79 4.15 9.90 24.85
CA ASN A 79 4.49 10.37 26.19
C ASN A 79 3.75 11.65 26.61
N ASP A 80 2.65 11.99 25.94
CA ASP A 80 1.83 13.17 26.28
C ASP A 80 0.72 12.83 27.30
#